data_AF-A0A409VHG3-F1
#
_entry.id   AF-A0A409VHG3-F1
#
_cell.length_a   1.000
_cell.length_b   1.000
_cell.length_c   1.000
_cell.angle_alpha   90.00
_cell.angle_beta   90.00
_cell.angle_gamma   90.00
#
_symmetry.space_group_name_H-M   'P 1'
#
loop_
_entity.id
_entity.type
_entity.pdbx_description
1 polymer ?
#
loop_
_entity_poly.entity_id
_entity_poly.type
_entity_poly.pdbx_seq_one_letter_code
_entity_poly.pdbx_strand_id
1 'polypeptide(L)'
;MASSSKHPAVINGLRILWVILVFWYELGIFNASVRGCRWPDSYLRLKHDAQDGSLKPAHILLVADPQIIDRHSYPSRGPLLYGLTRFLVDLNLRKNWRVALQKQPDAIVFLGDMMDNGRYAMPEEEYEEYYQRFSSIFSGAGDTPMYFIPGNHDTGFVLAAAICPTWSDSAYSLGISSQFSSEARSRYSAHFGAPNRAISIANHTLVLFDAPNYADEDSLRHGKKKSFENWTPVQGGALEFMKEFANEQHTDPVILFSHIPLHRQDGKGCGLLREKGSIRPGVGFGYQNMLEKKSSQRLLESFKPTAVFSGDDHDYCEYNHELLLPRGPPSMIREVTVKTLSMVMNVRKPGFQLLSLTPADLRRDTKHTYFDTPCNLPDQLGNYLDSYLPLLALSLLLVFVMNIHDETLPYNLKSKAEPVYDVENASPSSSGSSPGWFILQGQRRQLHSGHTSSLDWAERMKERLSSLSSAQTSAVLRRQSWLWASLHDVWRIAVFPICTFALITWWVLSH
;
A
#
# COMPACT_ATOMS: atom_id res chain seq x y z
N MET A 1 -13.09 21.35 -35.83
CA MET A 1 -14.13 20.30 -35.74
C MET A 1 -13.52 19.10 -35.05
N ALA A 2 -13.97 18.76 -33.83
CA ALA A 2 -13.45 17.61 -33.11
C ALA A 2 -13.88 16.33 -33.84
N SER A 3 -12.92 15.58 -34.39
CA SER A 3 -13.20 14.29 -35.04
C SER A 3 -13.89 13.36 -34.04
N SER A 4 -15.16 13.02 -34.29
CA SER A 4 -15.88 12.03 -33.51
C SER A 4 -15.21 10.66 -33.72
N SER A 5 -15.11 9.85 -32.67
CA SER A 5 -14.54 8.50 -32.86
C SER A 5 -15.48 7.69 -33.73
N LYS A 6 -14.92 6.78 -34.53
CA LYS A 6 -15.69 5.83 -35.33
C LYS A 6 -16.43 4.80 -34.46
N HIS A 7 -16.01 4.64 -33.19
CA HIS A 7 -16.57 3.66 -32.26
C HIS A 7 -16.97 4.26 -30.90
N PRO A 8 -17.94 5.18 -30.87
CA PRO A 8 -18.28 5.92 -29.65
C PRO A 8 -18.80 4.99 -28.54
N ALA A 9 -19.53 3.92 -28.88
CA ALA A 9 -20.07 2.99 -27.89
C ALA A 9 -18.98 2.24 -27.12
N VAL A 10 -17.97 1.70 -27.82
CA VAL A 10 -16.87 0.97 -27.17
C VAL A 10 -16.01 1.90 -26.33
N ILE A 11 -15.70 3.10 -26.85
CA ILE A 11 -14.95 4.10 -26.09
C ILE A 11 -15.68 4.51 -24.82
N ASN A 12 -16.98 4.79 -24.91
CA ASN A 12 -17.78 5.13 -23.73
C ASN A 12 -17.90 3.95 -22.76
N GLY A 13 -18.02 2.72 -23.27
CA GLY A 13 -17.98 1.51 -22.44
C GLY A 13 -16.68 1.36 -21.67
N LEU A 14 -15.53 1.51 -22.34
CA LEU A 14 -14.21 1.48 -21.71
C LEU A 14 -14.05 2.62 -20.69
N ARG A 15 -14.50 3.84 -21.01
CA ARG A 15 -14.48 4.97 -20.05
C ARG A 15 -15.23 4.63 -18.77
N ILE A 16 -16.48 4.16 -18.88
CA ILE A 16 -17.32 3.83 -17.73
C ILE A 16 -16.68 2.70 -16.93
N LEU A 17 -16.21 1.64 -17.60
CA LEU A 17 -15.50 0.53 -16.97
C LEU A 17 -14.30 1.03 -16.16
N TRP A 18 -13.43 1.83 -16.75
CA TRP A 18 -12.24 2.35 -16.08
C TRP A 18 -12.56 3.29 -14.91
N VAL A 19 -13.60 4.11 -15.01
CA VAL A 19 -14.07 4.95 -13.89
C VAL A 19 -14.54 4.06 -12.73
N ILE A 20 -15.32 3.01 -13.00
CA ILE A 20 -15.79 2.06 -11.98
C ILE A 20 -14.60 1.33 -11.33
N LEU A 21 -13.64 0.86 -12.13
CA LEU A 21 -12.45 0.16 -11.64
C LEU A 21 -11.60 1.06 -10.75
N VAL A 22 -11.34 2.30 -11.18
CA VAL A 22 -10.57 3.28 -10.38
C VAL A 22 -11.30 3.58 -9.08
N PHE A 23 -12.61 3.83 -9.11
CA PHE A 23 -13.38 4.07 -7.89
C PHE A 23 -13.36 2.86 -6.94
N TRP A 24 -13.49 1.65 -7.48
CA TRP A 24 -13.48 0.43 -6.69
C TRP A 24 -12.10 0.16 -6.07
N TYR A 25 -11.04 0.12 -6.87
CA TYR A 25 -9.70 -0.25 -6.41
C TYR A 25 -8.99 0.86 -5.63
N GLU A 26 -9.32 2.14 -5.86
CA GLU A 26 -8.73 3.23 -5.09
C GLU A 26 -9.50 3.61 -3.83
N LEU A 27 -10.77 3.22 -3.69
CA LEU A 27 -11.58 3.61 -2.52
C LEU A 27 -12.50 2.50 -2.01
N GLY A 28 -13.28 1.88 -2.89
CA GLY A 28 -14.30 0.89 -2.51
C GLY A 28 -13.71 -0.31 -1.76
N ILE A 29 -12.61 -0.87 -2.27
CA ILE A 29 -12.01 -2.09 -1.75
C ILE A 29 -11.46 -1.94 -0.33
N PHE A 30 -10.96 -0.75 0.06
CA PHE A 30 -10.47 -0.48 1.40
C PHE A 30 -11.58 -0.56 2.44
N ASN A 31 -12.75 0.02 2.15
CA ASN A 31 -13.91 -0.07 3.04
C ASN A 31 -14.48 -1.50 3.04
N ALA A 32 -14.49 -2.16 1.88
CA ALA A 32 -14.98 -3.53 1.76
C ALA A 32 -14.12 -4.54 2.55
N SER A 33 -12.78 -4.40 2.52
CA SER A 33 -11.87 -5.33 3.19
C SER A 33 -12.04 -5.31 4.71
N VAL A 34 -12.33 -4.15 5.29
CA VAL A 34 -12.51 -4.01 6.74
C VAL A 34 -13.95 -4.08 7.22
N ARG A 35 -14.94 -4.25 6.31
CA ARG A 35 -16.38 -4.27 6.67
C ARG A 35 -16.72 -5.37 7.68
N GLY A 36 -16.07 -6.52 7.56
CA GLY A 36 -16.21 -7.66 8.48
C GLY A 36 -15.41 -7.53 9.77
N CYS A 37 -14.43 -6.61 9.83
CA CYS A 37 -13.58 -6.46 10.99
C CYS A 37 -14.27 -5.59 12.06
N ARG A 38 -14.57 -6.18 13.21
CA ARG A 38 -15.29 -5.56 14.32
C ARG A 38 -14.52 -5.78 15.61
N TRP A 39 -14.72 -4.90 16.58
CA TRP A 39 -14.22 -5.07 17.93
C TRP A 39 -14.70 -6.41 18.52
N PRO A 40 -13.82 -7.22 19.14
CA PRO A 40 -14.14 -8.56 19.66
C PRO A 40 -14.98 -8.57 20.95
N ASP A 41 -15.87 -7.59 21.12
CA ASP A 41 -16.66 -7.42 22.35
C ASP A 41 -17.69 -8.53 22.57
N SER A 42 -18.08 -9.25 21.52
CA SER A 42 -19.00 -10.39 21.66
C SER A 42 -18.41 -11.51 22.52
N TYR A 43 -17.09 -11.66 22.52
CA TYR A 43 -16.39 -12.63 23.36
C TYR A 43 -16.39 -12.22 24.84
N LEU A 44 -16.58 -10.92 25.11
CA LEU A 44 -16.67 -10.37 26.46
C LEU A 44 -18.00 -10.63 27.17
N ARG A 45 -18.98 -11.28 26.51
CA ARG A 45 -20.32 -11.63 27.07
C ARG A 45 -20.88 -10.57 28.04
N LEU A 46 -20.88 -9.30 27.64
CA LEU A 46 -21.53 -8.20 28.36
C LEU A 46 -23.07 -8.27 28.25
N LYS A 47 -23.64 -9.47 28.43
CA LYS A 47 -24.98 -9.77 27.95
C LYS A 47 -26.13 -9.46 28.90
N HIS A 48 -25.92 -8.93 30.11
CA HIS A 48 -27.06 -8.72 31.01
C HIS A 48 -27.10 -7.51 31.96
N ASP A 49 -26.02 -6.75 32.21
CA ASP A 49 -26.09 -5.62 33.18
C ASP A 49 -25.64 -4.25 32.64
N ALA A 50 -25.36 -4.11 31.35
CA ALA A 50 -25.16 -2.78 30.73
C ALA A 50 -26.50 -2.05 30.50
N GLN A 51 -27.45 -2.17 31.45
CA GLN A 51 -28.63 -1.31 31.50
C GLN A 51 -28.28 0.11 31.94
N ASP A 52 -27.11 0.30 32.54
CA ASP A 52 -26.53 1.62 32.74
C ASP A 52 -25.40 1.80 31.71
N GLY A 53 -25.58 2.69 30.74
CA GLY A 53 -24.74 2.82 29.55
C GLY A 53 -23.31 3.34 29.79
N SER A 54 -22.78 3.21 31.00
CA SER A 54 -21.54 3.83 31.48
C SER A 54 -20.29 2.97 31.35
N LEU A 55 -20.41 1.63 31.33
CA LEU A 55 -19.25 0.72 31.34
C LEU A 55 -19.13 -0.05 30.01
N LYS A 56 -18.17 0.34 29.16
CA LYS A 56 -17.84 -0.31 27.88
C LYS A 56 -16.38 -0.79 27.88
N PRO A 57 -16.03 -1.81 27.08
CA PRO A 57 -14.63 -2.16 26.83
C PRO A 57 -13.88 -0.96 26.27
N ALA A 58 -12.60 -0.82 26.63
CA ALA A 58 -11.73 0.14 25.97
C ALA A 58 -11.18 -0.48 24.67
N HIS A 59 -11.22 0.30 23.59
CA HIS A 59 -10.87 -0.12 22.25
C HIS A 59 -9.54 0.49 21.82
N ILE A 60 -8.55 -0.36 21.60
CA ILE A 60 -7.19 0.05 21.24
C ILE A 60 -6.88 -0.45 19.83
N LEU A 61 -6.52 0.47 18.94
CA LEU A 61 -6.02 0.15 17.61
C LEU A 61 -4.51 -0.07 17.67
N LEU A 62 -4.04 -1.24 17.24
CA LEU A 62 -2.60 -1.53 17.11
C LEU A 62 -2.19 -1.45 15.65
N VAL A 63 -1.13 -0.69 15.38
CA VAL A 63 -0.56 -0.47 14.06
C VAL A 63 0.92 -0.85 14.11
N ALA A 64 1.39 -1.68 13.17
CA ALA A 64 2.79 -2.08 13.10
C ALA A 64 3.42 -1.64 11.77
N ASP A 65 4.70 -1.33 11.82
CA ASP A 65 5.58 -1.11 10.67
C ASP A 65 4.99 -0.22 9.56
N PRO A 66 4.54 1.02 9.84
CA PRO A 66 4.17 1.95 8.77
C PRO A 66 5.28 2.17 7.75
N GLN A 67 6.54 2.19 8.21
CA GLN A 67 7.78 2.31 7.44
C GLN A 67 7.64 3.25 6.25
N ILE A 68 7.32 4.52 6.52
CA ILE A 68 7.23 5.52 5.45
C ILE A 68 8.59 5.62 4.75
N ILE A 69 8.65 5.48 3.43
CA ILE A 69 9.93 5.32 2.71
C ILE A 69 10.66 6.65 2.47
N ASP A 70 11.97 6.69 2.55
CA ASP A 70 12.75 7.87 2.20
C ASP A 70 13.60 7.64 0.92
N ARG A 71 14.47 8.59 0.61
CA ARG A 71 15.38 8.51 -0.53
C ARG A 71 16.31 7.29 -0.44
N HIS A 72 16.61 6.84 0.78
CA HIS A 72 17.57 5.76 1.04
C HIS A 72 16.91 4.37 1.04
N SER A 73 15.59 4.28 1.11
CA SER A 73 14.85 3.01 1.01
C SER A 73 15.12 2.25 -0.30
N TYR A 74 15.26 2.95 -1.42
CA TYR A 74 15.51 2.34 -2.74
C TYR A 74 16.59 3.11 -3.52
N PRO A 75 17.88 2.97 -3.13
CA PRO A 75 18.96 3.83 -3.62
C PRO A 75 19.27 3.64 -5.12
N SER A 76 18.85 2.51 -5.70
CA SER A 76 18.97 2.23 -7.14
C SER A 76 17.92 2.95 -8.00
N ARG A 77 16.90 3.59 -7.41
CA ARG A 77 15.84 4.30 -8.15
C ARG A 77 16.24 5.74 -8.40
N GLY A 78 16.14 6.17 -9.66
CA GLY A 78 16.28 7.58 -10.01
C GLY A 78 15.19 8.47 -9.38
N PRO A 79 15.40 9.80 -9.29
CA PRO A 79 14.52 10.71 -8.54
C PRO A 79 13.04 10.64 -8.95
N LEU A 80 12.76 10.48 -10.24
CA LEU A 80 11.39 10.42 -10.77
C LEU A 80 10.66 9.14 -10.32
N LEU A 81 11.31 7.98 -10.41
CA LEU A 81 10.72 6.72 -10.00
C LEU A 81 10.56 6.65 -8.48
N TYR A 82 11.53 7.17 -7.74
CA TYR A 82 11.41 7.33 -6.29
C TYR A 82 10.22 8.23 -5.92
N GLY A 83 10.10 9.41 -6.53
CA GLY A 83 8.99 10.33 -6.27
C GLY A 83 7.62 9.69 -6.52
N LEU A 84 7.47 8.95 -7.62
CA LEU A 84 6.26 8.18 -7.90
C LEU A 84 6.01 7.08 -6.87
N THR A 85 7.06 6.34 -6.49
CA THR A 85 6.95 5.27 -5.47
C THR A 85 6.47 5.84 -4.14
N ARG A 86 7.15 6.89 -3.66
CA ARG A 86 6.81 7.58 -2.41
C ARG A 86 5.37 8.07 -2.45
N PHE A 87 4.96 8.74 -3.51
CA PHE A 87 3.58 9.21 -3.67
C PHE A 87 2.55 8.08 -3.57
N LEU A 88 2.77 6.96 -4.27
CA LEU A 88 1.83 5.83 -4.24
C LEU A 88 1.79 5.10 -2.89
N VAL A 89 2.94 4.99 -2.22
CA VAL A 89 3.03 4.40 -0.87
C VAL A 89 2.35 5.30 0.16
N ASP A 90 2.66 6.60 0.17
CA ASP A 90 2.04 7.59 1.06
C ASP A 90 0.51 7.61 0.86
N LEU A 91 0.03 7.57 -0.40
CA LEU A 91 -1.40 7.50 -0.71
C LEU A 91 -2.04 6.19 -0.22
N ASN A 92 -1.34 5.05 -0.35
CA ASN A 92 -1.83 3.78 0.18
C ASN A 92 -1.93 3.79 1.71
N LEU A 93 -0.90 4.29 2.40
CA LEU A 93 -0.89 4.41 3.85
C LEU A 93 -2.03 5.30 4.35
N ARG A 94 -2.31 6.44 3.70
CA ARG A 94 -3.47 7.29 4.03
C ARG A 94 -4.80 6.54 3.89
N LYS A 95 -4.97 5.75 2.82
CA LYS A 95 -6.18 4.93 2.62
C LYS A 95 -6.32 3.84 3.70
N ASN A 96 -5.22 3.17 4.05
CA ASN A 96 -5.18 2.17 5.11
C ASN A 96 -5.53 2.79 6.47
N TRP A 97 -4.88 3.91 6.78
CA TRP A 97 -5.06 4.67 8.00
C TRP A 97 -6.50 5.14 8.18
N ARG A 98 -7.09 5.71 7.13
CA ARG A 98 -8.49 6.15 7.12
C ARG A 98 -9.45 5.03 7.51
N VAL A 99 -9.32 3.84 6.92
CA VAL A 99 -10.24 2.72 7.24
C VAL A 99 -9.96 2.07 8.59
N ALA A 100 -8.74 2.23 9.13
CA ALA A 100 -8.41 1.87 10.50
C ALA A 100 -9.04 2.84 11.51
N LEU A 101 -8.94 4.16 11.27
CA LEU A 101 -9.57 5.19 12.11
C LEU A 101 -11.10 5.15 12.10
N GLN A 102 -11.72 4.68 11.02
CA GLN A 102 -13.17 4.44 10.99
C GLN A 102 -13.65 3.43 12.05
N LYS A 103 -12.73 2.68 12.69
CA LYS A 103 -13.04 1.81 13.82
C LYS A 103 -13.28 2.57 15.13
N GLN A 104 -13.01 3.88 15.16
CA GLN A 104 -13.21 4.78 16.30
C GLN A 104 -12.56 4.25 17.58
N PRO A 105 -11.23 4.04 17.59
CA PRO A 105 -10.53 3.58 18.78
C PRO A 105 -10.47 4.66 19.86
N ASP A 106 -10.44 4.23 21.13
CA ASP A 106 -10.21 5.08 22.30
C ASP A 106 -8.73 5.42 22.48
N ALA A 107 -7.82 4.58 21.96
CA ALA A 107 -6.38 4.80 21.94
C ALA A 107 -5.73 4.08 20.75
N ILE A 108 -4.55 4.55 20.33
CA ILE A 108 -3.77 3.94 19.26
C ILE A 108 -2.36 3.63 19.77
N VAL A 109 -1.84 2.44 19.46
CA VAL A 109 -0.47 2.03 19.76
C VAL A 109 0.25 1.65 18.47
N PHE A 110 1.32 2.38 18.15
CA PHE A 110 2.24 2.06 17.08
C PHE A 110 3.35 1.15 17.61
N LEU A 111 3.54 0.00 16.96
CA LEU A 111 4.45 -1.06 17.35
C LEU A 111 5.84 -0.92 16.73
N GLY A 112 6.30 0.31 16.53
CA GLY A 112 7.61 0.63 15.98
C GLY A 112 7.65 0.76 14.47
N ASP A 113 8.83 1.14 13.99
CA ASP A 113 9.18 1.30 12.58
C ASP A 113 8.25 2.29 11.87
N MET A 114 8.06 3.45 12.52
CA MET A 114 7.30 4.55 11.92
C MET A 114 7.97 5.04 10.63
N MET A 115 9.30 5.12 10.64
CA MET A 115 10.12 5.58 9.53
C MET A 115 11.13 4.52 9.12
N ASP A 116 11.25 4.24 7.83
CA ASP A 116 12.16 3.22 7.29
C ASP A 116 13.66 3.54 7.55
N ASN A 117 14.04 4.81 7.67
CA ASN A 117 15.45 5.18 7.91
C ASN A 117 15.63 6.19 9.04
N GLY A 118 14.72 6.22 10.03
CA GLY A 118 14.78 7.15 11.18
C GLY A 118 16.10 7.09 11.98
N ARG A 119 16.75 5.94 12.00
CA ARG A 119 18.05 5.69 12.66
C ARG A 119 19.26 6.30 11.96
N TYR A 120 19.16 6.64 10.68
CA TYR A 120 20.33 7.04 9.88
C TYR A 120 20.76 8.50 10.12
N ALA A 121 22.05 8.76 9.91
CA ALA A 121 22.61 10.10 9.88
C ALA A 121 22.02 10.91 8.71
N MET A 122 21.35 12.01 9.06
CA MET A 122 20.77 12.97 8.11
C MET A 122 20.73 14.35 8.79
N PRO A 123 20.73 15.45 8.00
CA PRO A 123 20.49 16.80 8.53
C PRO A 123 19.21 16.87 9.37
N GLU A 124 19.19 17.74 10.37
CA GLU A 124 18.05 17.90 11.28
C GLU A 124 16.80 18.34 10.51
N GLU A 125 16.95 19.23 9.53
CA GLU A 125 15.87 19.68 8.67
C GLU A 125 15.28 18.54 7.83
N GLU A 126 16.12 17.61 7.33
CA GLU A 126 15.66 16.44 6.58
C GLU A 126 14.85 15.50 7.48
N TYR A 127 15.28 15.30 8.72
CA TYR A 127 14.53 14.49 9.69
C TYR A 127 13.19 15.14 10.05
N GLU A 128 13.17 16.46 10.26
CA GLU A 128 11.94 17.19 10.58
C GLU A 128 10.92 17.08 9.43
N GLU A 129 11.35 17.27 8.18
CA GLU A 129 10.47 17.07 7.01
C GLU A 129 9.95 15.62 6.92
N TYR A 130 10.78 14.65 7.29
CA TYR A 130 10.42 13.24 7.30
C TYR A 130 9.37 12.93 8.38
N TYR A 131 9.55 13.46 9.58
CA TYR A 131 8.58 13.37 10.67
C TYR A 131 7.27 14.09 10.32
N GLN A 132 7.33 15.31 9.80
CA GLN A 132 6.12 16.05 9.40
C GLN A 132 5.34 15.29 8.33
N ARG A 133 6.02 14.57 7.45
CA ARG A 133 5.35 13.67 6.49
C ARG A 133 4.67 12.51 7.18
N PHE A 134 5.32 11.85 8.15
CA PHE A 134 4.68 10.81 8.97
C PHE A 134 3.42 11.35 9.65
N SER A 135 3.56 12.47 10.38
CA SER A 135 2.45 13.13 11.08
C SER A 135 1.30 13.49 10.13
N SER A 136 1.61 13.97 8.93
CA SER A 136 0.60 14.28 7.91
C SER A 136 -0.13 13.03 7.39
N ILE A 137 0.56 11.91 7.19
CA ILE A 137 -0.05 10.64 6.74
C ILE A 137 -0.98 10.06 7.81
N PHE A 138 -0.56 10.14 9.07
CA PHE A 138 -1.28 9.58 10.23
C PHE A 138 -2.11 10.62 11.00
N SER A 139 -2.52 11.70 10.32
CA SER A 139 -3.39 12.73 10.87
C SER A 139 -4.86 12.29 10.92
N GLY A 140 -5.73 13.08 11.55
CA GLY A 140 -7.18 12.82 11.57
C GLY A 140 -7.68 11.96 12.74
N ALA A 141 -6.80 11.56 13.67
CA ALA A 141 -7.18 10.88 14.90
C ALA A 141 -7.91 11.78 15.93
N GLY A 142 -7.99 13.09 15.69
CA GLY A 142 -8.59 14.05 16.63
C GLY A 142 -7.87 14.03 17.98
N ASP A 143 -8.64 13.91 19.06
CA ASP A 143 -8.13 13.84 20.43
C ASP A 143 -7.74 12.41 20.87
N THR A 144 -7.86 11.41 20.00
CA THR A 144 -7.50 10.02 20.34
C THR A 144 -5.99 9.94 20.63
N PRO A 145 -5.57 9.53 21.84
CA PRO A 145 -4.17 9.46 22.21
C PRO A 145 -3.44 8.38 21.38
N MET A 146 -2.26 8.76 20.89
CA MET A 146 -1.34 7.86 20.18
C MET A 146 -0.10 7.60 21.03
N TYR A 147 0.28 6.33 21.11
CA TYR A 147 1.47 5.87 21.81
C TYR A 147 2.38 5.10 20.87
N PHE A 148 3.68 5.15 21.10
CA PHE A 148 4.69 4.60 20.20
C PHE A 148 5.71 3.80 21.02
N ILE A 149 6.15 2.67 20.49
CA ILE A 149 7.39 1.99 20.90
C ILE A 149 8.42 2.12 19.77
N PRO A 150 9.73 2.13 20.06
CA PRO A 150 10.74 2.24 19.01
C PRO A 150 10.92 0.91 18.29
N GLY A 151 11.02 0.98 16.97
CA GLY A 151 11.51 -0.11 16.15
C GLY A 151 12.99 0.00 15.80
N ASN A 152 13.54 -1.05 15.18
CA ASN A 152 14.94 -1.04 14.80
C ASN A 152 15.22 -0.05 13.66
N HIS A 153 14.24 0.37 12.86
CA HIS A 153 14.37 1.44 11.86
C HIS A 153 14.28 2.85 12.45
N ASP A 154 13.72 3.01 13.65
CA ASP A 154 13.57 4.31 14.28
C ASP A 154 14.82 4.73 15.07
N THR A 155 15.30 3.87 15.97
CA THR A 155 16.46 4.18 16.82
C THR A 155 17.70 3.41 16.46
N GLY A 156 17.57 2.26 15.78
CA GLY A 156 18.66 1.29 15.66
C GLY A 156 19.08 0.72 17.02
N PHE A 157 20.28 0.14 17.05
CA PHE A 157 20.93 -0.46 18.22
C PHE A 157 22.10 0.45 18.63
N VAL A 158 21.79 1.61 19.21
CA VAL A 158 22.76 2.71 19.42
C VAL A 158 22.99 3.08 20.89
N LEU A 159 22.22 2.53 21.83
CA LEU A 159 22.33 2.87 23.25
C LEU A 159 23.71 2.52 23.81
N ALA A 160 24.30 1.42 23.36
CA ALA A 160 25.68 1.03 23.65
C ALA A 160 26.73 2.11 23.37
N ALA A 161 26.64 2.70 22.18
CA ALA A 161 27.63 3.60 21.62
C ALA A 161 27.48 5.03 22.15
N ALA A 162 26.23 5.46 22.41
CA ALA A 162 25.94 6.80 22.91
C ALA A 162 26.40 7.02 24.36
N ILE A 163 26.43 5.96 25.19
CA ILE A 163 26.64 6.10 26.64
C ILE A 163 28.09 5.88 27.07
N CYS A 164 28.90 5.20 26.25
CA CYS A 164 30.32 5.01 26.53
C CYS A 164 31.21 5.36 25.32
N PRO A 165 31.68 6.61 25.19
CA PRO A 165 32.60 7.02 24.12
C PRO A 165 33.93 6.25 24.13
N THR A 166 34.35 5.74 25.30
CA THR A 166 35.55 4.90 25.46
C THR A 166 35.32 3.43 25.07
N TRP A 167 34.08 3.06 24.71
CA TRP A 167 33.69 1.70 24.29
C TRP A 167 33.51 1.63 22.76
N SER A 168 34.21 2.51 22.03
CA SER A 168 34.27 2.57 20.57
C SER A 168 34.84 1.31 19.89
N ASP A 169 35.31 0.33 20.66
CA ASP A 169 35.61 -1.04 20.18
C ASP A 169 34.28 -1.79 19.96
N SER A 170 33.60 -1.35 18.92
CA SER A 170 32.28 -1.65 18.35
C SER A 170 32.01 -3.10 17.93
N ALA A 171 32.77 -4.09 18.42
CA ALA A 171 32.66 -5.47 17.95
C ALA A 171 31.44 -6.25 18.49
N TYR A 172 30.72 -5.72 19.50
CA TYR A 172 29.71 -6.49 20.26
C TYR A 172 28.30 -5.90 20.30
N SER A 173 28.08 -4.70 19.76
CA SER A 173 26.74 -4.10 19.61
C SER A 173 26.14 -4.55 18.28
N LEU A 174 24.82 -4.75 18.25
CA LEU A 174 24.09 -5.23 17.07
C LEU A 174 23.94 -4.13 16.01
N GLY A 175 25.06 -3.75 15.39
CA GLY A 175 25.05 -2.84 14.25
C GLY A 175 25.40 -1.40 14.58
N ILE A 176 26.53 -1.15 15.25
CA ILE A 176 27.15 0.17 15.16
C ILE A 176 27.60 0.38 13.71
N SER A 177 26.85 1.22 13.00
CA SER A 177 27.20 1.73 11.69
C SER A 177 27.76 3.13 11.82
N SER A 178 28.81 3.48 11.06
CA SER A 178 29.15 4.88 10.81
C SER A 178 28.02 5.65 10.11
N GLN A 179 27.00 4.95 9.59
CA GLN A 179 25.84 5.53 8.93
C GLN A 179 24.67 5.79 9.88
N PHE A 180 24.69 5.26 11.12
CA PHE A 180 23.64 5.51 12.10
C PHE A 180 23.94 6.78 12.90
N SER A 181 22.90 7.54 13.20
CA SER A 181 22.99 8.80 13.93
C SER A 181 23.11 8.54 15.43
N SER A 182 24.06 9.20 16.10
CA SER A 182 24.11 9.26 17.57
C SER A 182 22.88 9.94 18.17
N GLU A 183 22.17 10.73 17.38
CA GLU A 183 20.98 11.48 17.72
C GLU A 183 19.68 10.69 17.46
N ALA A 184 19.75 9.47 16.92
CA ALA A 184 18.55 8.69 16.57
C ALA A 184 17.58 8.53 17.74
N ARG A 185 18.08 8.21 18.94
CA ARG A 185 17.26 8.05 20.16
C ARG A 185 16.67 9.38 20.65
N SER A 186 17.43 10.47 20.61
CA SER A 186 16.94 11.78 21.04
C SER A 186 15.90 12.33 20.08
N ARG A 187 16.12 12.19 18.77
CA ARG A 187 15.15 12.53 17.73
C ARG A 187 13.87 11.70 17.88
N TYR A 188 13.98 10.39 18.07
CA TYR A 188 12.81 9.56 18.37
C TYR A 188 12.03 10.10 19.58
N SER A 189 12.73 10.35 20.67
CA SER A 189 12.10 10.75 21.94
C SER A 189 11.41 12.11 21.84
N ALA A 190 11.96 13.04 21.06
CA ALA A 190 11.40 14.36 20.82
C ALA A 190 10.07 14.32 20.04
N HIS A 191 9.85 13.28 19.23
CA HIS A 191 8.75 13.22 18.26
C HIS A 191 7.69 12.16 18.59
N PHE A 192 8.11 11.03 19.17
CA PHE A 192 7.27 9.87 19.47
C PHE A 192 7.13 9.61 20.98
N GLY A 193 7.88 10.35 21.81
CA GLY A 193 7.83 10.28 23.26
C GLY A 193 8.79 9.26 23.88
N ALA A 194 8.60 8.98 25.17
CA ALA A 194 9.50 8.11 25.92
C ALA A 194 9.53 6.67 25.34
N PRO A 195 10.72 6.10 25.08
CA PRO A 195 10.86 4.79 24.42
C PRO A 195 10.45 3.61 25.32
N ASN A 196 10.50 3.79 26.64
CA ASN A 196 9.97 2.86 27.63
C ASN A 196 8.96 3.59 28.51
N ARG A 197 7.75 3.03 28.66
CA ARG A 197 6.74 3.57 29.58
C ARG A 197 5.68 2.52 29.92
N ALA A 198 5.07 2.68 31.09
CA ALA A 198 3.83 2.00 31.45
C ALA A 198 2.68 3.01 31.48
N ILE A 199 1.51 2.64 30.95
CA ILE A 199 0.29 3.45 31.02
C ILE A 199 -0.88 2.59 31.51
N SER A 200 -1.89 3.20 32.11
CA SER A 200 -3.10 2.49 32.53
C SER A 200 -4.27 2.82 31.60
N ILE A 201 -4.91 1.79 31.03
CA ILE A 201 -6.15 1.92 30.25
C ILE A 201 -7.10 0.80 30.69
N ALA A 202 -8.33 1.14 31.09
CA ALA A 202 -9.35 0.19 31.55
C ALA A 202 -8.80 -0.83 32.58
N ASN A 203 -8.08 -0.34 33.60
CA ASN A 203 -7.42 -1.14 34.65
C ASN A 203 -6.50 -2.24 34.11
N HIS A 204 -5.83 -1.97 32.99
CA HIS A 204 -4.72 -2.77 32.48
C HIS A 204 -3.47 -1.90 32.47
N THR A 205 -2.33 -2.50 32.81
CA THR A 205 -1.04 -1.86 32.64
C THR A 205 -0.50 -2.21 31.26
N LEU A 206 -0.44 -1.22 30.38
CA LEU A 206 0.13 -1.35 29.05
C LEU A 206 1.59 -0.97 29.12
N VAL A 207 2.47 -1.94 28.88
CA VAL A 207 3.92 -1.77 28.89
C VAL A 207 4.39 -1.56 27.46
N LEU A 208 4.87 -0.35 27.17
CA LEU A 208 5.48 0.04 25.92
C LEU A 208 6.99 -0.12 26.06
N PHE A 209 7.56 -1.12 25.39
CA PHE A 209 8.92 -1.59 25.64
C PHE A 209 9.86 -1.38 24.44
N ASP A 210 11.04 -0.81 24.71
CA ASP A 210 12.12 -0.59 23.76
C ASP A 210 12.95 -1.86 23.53
N ALA A 211 12.36 -2.76 22.75
CA ALA A 211 12.96 -4.05 22.43
C ALA A 211 14.31 -3.96 21.67
N PRO A 212 14.50 -3.04 20.70
CA PRO A 212 15.80 -2.89 20.03
C PRO A 212 16.93 -2.56 20.99
N ASN A 213 16.77 -1.57 21.87
CA ASN A 213 17.84 -1.22 22.82
C ASN A 213 17.99 -2.26 23.93
N TYR A 214 16.92 -2.99 24.30
CA TYR A 214 17.06 -4.16 25.17
C TYR A 214 17.95 -5.25 24.55
N ALA A 215 17.74 -5.57 23.28
CA ALA A 215 18.55 -6.54 22.54
C ALA A 215 20.00 -6.06 22.35
N ASP A 216 20.21 -4.76 22.10
CA ASP A 216 21.56 -4.17 22.03
C ASP A 216 22.31 -4.30 23.36
N GLU A 217 21.68 -3.88 24.45
CA GLU A 217 22.28 -3.94 25.79
C GLU A 217 22.57 -5.38 26.22
N ASP A 218 21.68 -6.33 25.90
CA ASP A 218 21.89 -7.73 26.21
C ASP A 218 23.04 -8.34 25.40
N SER A 219 23.19 -7.93 24.13
CA SER A 219 24.32 -8.32 23.27
C SER A 219 25.64 -7.79 23.80
N LEU A 220 25.69 -6.53 24.23
CA LEU A 220 26.86 -5.95 24.90
C LEU A 220 27.24 -6.72 26.17
N ARG A 221 26.25 -6.99 27.02
CA ARG A 221 26.44 -7.73 28.27
C ARG A 221 27.06 -9.10 28.00
N HIS A 222 26.54 -9.82 27.00
CA HIS A 222 27.08 -11.09 26.56
C HIS A 222 28.50 -10.96 25.99
N GLY A 223 28.77 -9.96 25.14
CA GLY A 223 30.10 -9.69 24.59
C GLY A 223 31.15 -9.41 25.68
N LYS A 224 30.73 -8.77 26.78
CA LYS A 224 31.56 -8.53 27.97
C LYS A 224 31.64 -9.72 28.93
N LYS A 225 31.04 -10.86 28.59
CA LYS A 225 31.00 -12.09 29.40
C LYS A 225 30.45 -11.82 30.80
N LYS A 226 29.52 -10.87 30.95
CA LYS A 226 28.87 -10.55 32.22
C LYS A 226 27.58 -11.35 32.36
N SER A 227 27.33 -11.88 33.55
CA SER A 227 26.00 -12.44 33.86
C SER A 227 24.98 -11.31 33.97
N PHE A 228 23.69 -11.66 33.97
CA PHE A 228 22.60 -10.69 34.08
C PHE A 228 22.58 -9.99 35.44
N GLU A 229 22.92 -10.72 36.49
CA GLU A 229 22.98 -10.27 37.88
C GLU A 229 24.16 -9.32 38.10
N ASN A 230 25.27 -9.56 37.40
CA ASN A 230 26.50 -8.79 37.50
C ASN A 230 26.58 -7.65 36.47
N TRP A 231 25.48 -7.34 35.79
CA TRP A 231 25.39 -6.25 34.84
C TRP A 231 24.63 -5.07 35.45
N THR A 232 25.31 -3.92 35.51
CA THR A 232 24.68 -2.64 35.82
C THR A 232 23.89 -2.18 34.59
N PRO A 233 22.56 -2.04 34.70
CA PRO A 233 21.75 -1.54 33.59
C PRO A 233 22.23 -0.18 33.12
N VAL A 234 22.07 0.06 31.83
CA VAL A 234 22.28 1.36 31.23
C VAL A 234 21.20 2.33 31.73
N GLN A 235 21.63 3.50 32.22
CA GLN A 235 20.72 4.53 32.74
C GLN A 235 19.77 5.04 31.64
N GLY A 236 18.48 5.11 31.94
CA GLY A 236 17.41 5.41 30.99
C GLY A 236 17.19 4.34 29.92
N GLY A 237 17.77 3.15 30.12
CA GLY A 237 17.70 2.01 29.20
C GLY A 237 16.50 1.10 29.45
N ALA A 238 16.24 0.22 28.49
CA ALA A 238 15.14 -0.75 28.57
C ALA A 238 15.33 -1.76 29.71
N LEU A 239 16.59 -2.14 29.99
CA LEU A 239 16.89 -3.08 31.07
C LEU A 239 16.66 -2.47 32.47
N GLU A 240 16.99 -1.19 32.65
CA GLU A 240 16.72 -0.46 33.90
C GLU A 240 15.21 -0.40 34.15
N PHE A 241 14.45 0.07 33.16
CA PHE A 241 12.99 0.12 33.22
C PHE A 241 12.36 -1.24 33.56
N MET A 242 12.82 -2.33 32.92
CA MET A 242 12.33 -3.67 33.21
C MET A 242 12.60 -4.10 34.66
N LYS A 243 13.79 -3.80 35.20
CA LYS A 243 14.14 -4.13 36.59
C LYS A 243 13.34 -3.29 37.59
N GLU A 244 13.15 -2.00 37.32
CA GLU A 244 12.32 -1.11 38.13
C GLU A 244 10.87 -1.60 38.17
N PHE A 245 10.28 -1.89 37.00
CA PHE A 245 8.93 -2.42 36.90
C PHE A 245 8.78 -3.72 37.70
N ALA A 246 9.73 -4.65 37.61
CA ALA A 246 9.68 -5.92 38.30
C ALA A 246 9.75 -5.80 39.85
N ASN A 247 10.31 -4.70 40.36
CA ASN A 247 10.40 -4.43 41.80
C ASN A 247 9.11 -3.80 42.35
N GLU A 248 8.23 -3.31 41.49
CA GLU A 248 6.94 -2.73 41.87
C GLU A 248 5.85 -3.81 41.94
N GLN A 249 4.84 -3.57 42.78
CA GLN A 249 3.68 -4.46 42.89
C GLN A 249 2.61 -4.04 41.89
N HIS A 250 2.40 -4.86 40.86
CA HIS A 250 1.36 -4.65 39.84
C HIS A 250 0.15 -5.53 40.13
N THR A 251 -1.01 -4.91 40.34
CA THR A 251 -2.29 -5.62 40.55
C THR A 251 -3.10 -5.79 39.27
N ASP A 252 -2.92 -4.88 38.32
CA ASP A 252 -3.64 -4.86 37.06
C ASP A 252 -3.01 -5.83 36.05
N PRO A 253 -3.80 -6.48 35.17
CA PRO A 253 -3.27 -7.32 34.11
C PRO A 253 -2.35 -6.52 33.17
N VAL A 254 -1.21 -7.11 32.82
CA VAL A 254 -0.19 -6.46 31.99
C VAL A 254 -0.33 -6.89 30.53
N ILE A 255 -0.37 -5.91 29.61
CA ILE A 255 -0.24 -6.13 28.17
C ILE A 255 1.12 -5.58 27.74
N LEU A 256 1.97 -6.43 27.16
CA LEU A 256 3.30 -6.05 26.72
C LEU A 256 3.30 -5.75 25.22
N PHE A 257 3.79 -4.57 24.85
CA PHE A 257 4.06 -4.18 23.47
C PHE A 257 5.56 -4.16 23.24
N SER A 258 6.03 -4.93 22.26
CA SER A 258 7.46 -5.11 21.94
C SER A 258 7.63 -5.11 20.44
N HIS A 259 8.45 -4.22 19.86
CA HIS A 259 8.61 -4.21 18.40
C HIS A 259 9.20 -5.54 17.90
N ILE A 260 10.33 -5.98 18.48
CA ILE A 260 10.96 -7.27 18.16
C ILE A 260 10.14 -8.42 18.79
N PRO A 261 9.73 -9.44 18.01
CA PRO A 261 9.04 -10.61 18.51
C PRO A 261 9.84 -11.39 19.55
N LEU A 262 9.15 -12.03 20.49
CA LEU A 262 9.83 -12.89 21.47
C LEU A 262 10.28 -14.21 20.82
N HIS A 263 11.30 -14.81 21.42
CA HIS A 263 11.90 -16.07 20.98
C HIS A 263 10.86 -17.16 20.77
N ARG A 264 10.88 -17.78 19.58
CA ARG A 264 10.25 -19.08 19.31
C ARG A 264 11.26 -20.03 18.67
N GLN A 265 10.99 -21.33 18.79
CA GLN A 265 11.83 -22.35 18.15
C GLN A 265 11.81 -22.16 16.62
N ASP A 266 12.95 -22.41 15.98
CA ASP A 266 13.08 -22.26 14.54
C ASP A 266 12.09 -23.14 13.77
N GLY A 267 11.40 -22.55 12.79
CA GLY A 267 10.41 -23.22 11.96
C GLY A 267 9.05 -23.45 12.62
N LYS A 268 8.80 -22.93 13.83
CA LYS A 268 7.46 -22.99 14.43
C LYS A 268 6.47 -22.16 13.63
N GLY A 269 5.30 -22.74 13.39
CA GLY A 269 4.22 -22.12 12.65
C GLY A 269 3.61 -20.92 13.36
N CYS A 270 2.99 -20.05 12.58
CA CYS A 270 2.49 -18.73 12.97
C CYS A 270 0.96 -18.62 12.97
N GLY A 271 0.27 -19.76 13.03
CA GLY A 271 -1.18 -19.83 12.83
C GLY A 271 -1.59 -19.68 11.36
N LEU A 272 -2.90 -19.71 11.12
CA LEU A 272 -3.51 -19.80 9.78
C LEU A 272 -3.59 -18.46 9.03
N LEU A 273 -3.37 -17.34 9.72
CA LEU A 273 -3.54 -16.00 9.15
C LEU A 273 -2.25 -15.43 8.54
N ARG A 274 -1.12 -16.14 8.71
CA ARG A 274 0.15 -15.81 8.05
C ARG A 274 0.07 -16.10 6.55
N GLU A 275 0.65 -15.24 5.73
CA GLU A 275 0.74 -15.48 4.28
C GLU A 275 1.86 -16.45 3.91
N LYS A 276 3.04 -16.32 4.52
CA LYS A 276 4.22 -17.09 4.09
C LYS A 276 5.14 -17.53 5.23
N GLY A 277 5.42 -18.83 5.30
CA GLY A 277 6.53 -19.35 6.09
C GLY A 277 6.35 -19.25 7.61
N SER A 278 7.43 -18.92 8.32
CA SER A 278 7.52 -18.75 9.78
C SER A 278 8.58 -17.70 10.08
N ILE A 279 8.59 -17.17 11.30
CA ILE A 279 9.68 -16.28 11.76
C ILE A 279 10.92 -17.13 11.99
N ARG A 280 12.01 -16.80 11.30
CA ARG A 280 13.29 -17.49 11.40
C ARG A 280 14.27 -16.66 12.24
N PRO A 281 15.05 -17.28 13.15
CA PRO A 281 16.08 -16.56 13.87
C PRO A 281 17.04 -15.92 12.87
N GLY A 282 17.31 -14.64 13.07
CA GLY A 282 18.17 -13.87 12.18
C GLY A 282 18.66 -12.64 12.93
N VAL A 283 19.96 -12.40 12.80
CA VAL A 283 20.63 -11.23 13.35
C VAL A 283 21.54 -10.70 12.26
N GLY A 284 21.54 -9.39 12.09
CA GLY A 284 22.45 -8.74 11.19
C GLY A 284 22.64 -7.29 11.56
N PHE A 285 23.03 -6.50 10.57
CA PHE A 285 23.39 -5.13 10.79
C PHE A 285 22.15 -4.26 11.03
N GLY A 286 21.94 -3.85 12.29
CA GLY A 286 20.82 -3.00 12.66
C GLY A 286 19.46 -3.71 12.64
N TYR A 287 19.43 -5.04 12.74
CA TYR A 287 18.18 -5.80 12.87
C TYR A 287 18.39 -7.12 13.64
N GLN A 288 17.32 -7.56 14.29
CA GLN A 288 17.21 -8.86 14.93
C GLN A 288 15.75 -9.31 14.87
N ASN A 289 15.48 -10.43 14.18
CA ASN A 289 14.12 -10.88 13.89
C ASN A 289 13.34 -11.36 15.13
N MET A 290 14.06 -11.78 16.18
CA MET A 290 13.49 -12.28 17.43
C MET A 290 14.46 -12.06 18.58
N LEU A 291 13.94 -11.71 19.76
CA LEU A 291 14.73 -11.66 20.99
C LEU A 291 15.37 -13.02 21.32
N GLU A 292 16.49 -13.02 22.03
CA GLU A 292 17.12 -14.27 22.47
C GLU A 292 16.22 -15.04 23.45
N LYS A 293 16.40 -16.37 23.53
CA LYS A 293 15.60 -17.25 24.38
C LYS A 293 15.59 -16.82 25.85
N LYS A 294 16.78 -16.56 26.41
CA LYS A 294 16.91 -16.18 27.82
C LYS A 294 16.35 -14.79 28.08
N SER A 295 16.49 -13.88 27.14
CA SER A 295 16.05 -12.48 27.24
C SER A 295 14.52 -12.40 27.13
N SER A 296 13.93 -13.19 26.24
CA SER A 296 12.47 -13.39 26.16
C SER A 296 11.89 -13.96 27.45
N GLN A 297 12.51 -15.00 28.02
CA GLN A 297 12.05 -15.58 29.30
C GLN A 297 12.12 -14.54 30.44
N ARG A 298 13.20 -13.77 30.54
CA ARG A 298 13.33 -12.70 31.55
C ARG A 298 12.26 -11.62 31.39
N LEU A 299 11.93 -11.23 30.16
CA LEU A 299 10.84 -10.28 29.92
C LEU A 299 9.51 -10.82 30.44
N LEU A 300 9.19 -12.08 30.13
CA LEU A 300 7.97 -12.73 30.60
C LEU A 300 7.94 -12.87 32.14
N GLU A 301 9.07 -13.20 32.76
CA GLU A 301 9.21 -13.32 34.22
C GLU A 301 9.12 -11.96 34.94
N SER A 302 9.65 -10.90 34.33
CA SER A 302 9.70 -9.55 34.90
C SER A 302 8.35 -8.84 34.79
N PHE A 303 7.74 -8.86 33.60
CA PHE A 303 6.48 -8.17 33.35
C PHE A 303 5.24 -9.02 33.67
N LYS A 304 5.36 -10.35 33.66
CA LYS A 304 4.25 -11.32 33.83
C LYS A 304 3.00 -10.95 33.01
N PRO A 305 3.15 -10.72 31.69
CA PRO A 305 2.05 -10.24 30.87
C PRO A 305 0.98 -11.31 30.66
N THR A 306 -0.27 -10.88 30.49
CA THR A 306 -1.37 -11.74 30.02
C THR A 306 -1.36 -11.89 28.50
N ALA A 307 -0.78 -10.92 27.78
CA ALA A 307 -0.64 -10.93 26.32
C ALA A 307 0.60 -10.17 25.87
N VAL A 308 1.14 -10.54 24.72
CA VAL A 308 2.20 -9.78 24.03
C VAL A 308 1.75 -9.41 22.62
N PHE A 309 2.00 -8.19 22.19
CA PHE A 309 1.81 -7.75 20.80
C PHE A 309 3.13 -7.21 20.24
N SER A 310 3.52 -7.71 19.08
CA SER A 310 4.79 -7.35 18.41
C SER A 310 4.66 -6.90 16.97
N GLY A 311 5.73 -6.33 16.39
CA GLY A 311 5.84 -5.90 14.99
C GLY A 311 7.01 -6.61 14.28
N ASP A 312 7.80 -5.87 13.49
CA ASP A 312 9.10 -6.26 12.88
C ASP A 312 9.05 -7.35 11.80
N ASP A 313 8.34 -8.47 12.00
CA ASP A 313 8.29 -9.56 11.01
C ASP A 313 7.34 -9.26 9.82
N HIS A 314 6.60 -8.15 9.89
CA HIS A 314 5.67 -7.60 8.89
C HIS A 314 4.44 -8.48 8.57
N ASP A 315 4.48 -9.80 8.79
CA ASP A 315 3.35 -10.72 8.57
C ASP A 315 2.75 -11.20 9.90
N TYR A 316 1.47 -11.60 9.87
CA TYR A 316 0.81 -12.08 11.07
C TYR A 316 1.53 -13.32 11.62
N CYS A 317 1.75 -13.36 12.93
CA CYS A 317 2.20 -14.57 13.58
C CYS A 317 1.64 -14.72 14.99
N GLU A 318 1.02 -15.86 15.26
CA GLU A 318 0.55 -16.23 16.60
C GLU A 318 1.46 -17.29 17.21
N TYR A 319 1.87 -17.06 18.46
CA TYR A 319 2.71 -17.99 19.21
C TYR A 319 2.34 -17.99 20.70
N ASN A 320 2.46 -19.13 21.36
CA ASN A 320 2.22 -19.23 22.81
C ASN A 320 3.54 -19.52 23.53
N HIS A 321 3.90 -18.63 24.45
CA HIS A 321 5.07 -18.76 25.30
C HIS A 321 4.73 -19.49 26.59
N GLU A 322 5.67 -20.31 27.07
CA GLU A 322 5.59 -20.93 28.37
C GLU A 322 6.33 -20.06 29.41
N LEU A 323 5.58 -19.54 30.38
CA LEU A 323 6.13 -18.90 31.57
C LEU A 323 6.12 -19.91 32.73
N LEU A 324 7.31 -20.25 33.22
CA LEU A 324 7.46 -21.12 34.37
C LEU A 324 7.15 -20.35 35.65
N LEU A 325 6.11 -20.78 36.36
CA LEU A 325 5.74 -20.21 37.65
C LEU A 325 6.50 -20.94 38.78
N PRO A 326 6.93 -20.24 39.86
CA PRO A 326 7.63 -20.88 40.99
C PRO A 326 6.83 -22.01 41.66
N ARG A 327 5.50 -21.97 41.56
CA ARG A 327 4.58 -23.00 42.05
C ARG A 327 3.42 -23.12 41.06
N GLY A 328 3.14 -24.34 40.59
CA GLY A 328 2.00 -24.64 39.70
C GLY A 328 2.41 -24.96 38.25
N PRO A 329 1.42 -25.24 37.38
CA PRO A 329 1.68 -25.49 35.97
C PRO A 329 2.19 -24.23 35.25
N PRO A 330 2.92 -24.37 34.13
CA PRO A 330 3.33 -23.23 33.31
C PRO A 330 2.13 -22.39 32.87
N SER A 331 2.28 -21.07 32.89
CA SER A 331 1.30 -20.16 32.31
C SER A 331 1.60 -19.98 30.83
N MET A 332 0.57 -20.11 29.99
CA MET A 332 0.69 -19.85 28.56
C MET A 332 0.41 -18.38 28.27
N ILE A 333 1.34 -17.70 27.62
CA ILE A 333 1.22 -16.28 27.26
C ILE A 333 1.15 -16.20 25.74
N ARG A 334 0.04 -15.69 25.22
CA ARG A 334 -0.18 -15.53 23.78
C ARG A 334 0.54 -14.27 23.28
N GLU A 335 1.38 -14.44 22.28
CA GLU A 335 1.97 -13.37 21.48
C GLU A 335 1.30 -13.31 20.10
N VAL A 336 0.95 -12.11 19.68
CA VAL A 336 0.53 -11.80 18.30
C VAL A 336 1.51 -10.79 17.70
N THR A 337 2.25 -11.22 16.68
CA THR A 337 2.99 -10.33 15.79
C THR A 337 1.99 -9.74 14.79
N VAL A 338 1.78 -8.43 14.90
CA VAL A 338 0.83 -7.64 14.14
C VAL A 338 1.39 -7.40 12.74
N LYS A 339 0.50 -7.47 11.76
CA LYS A 339 0.83 -7.27 10.37
C LYS A 339 1.21 -5.82 10.10
N THR A 340 2.20 -5.60 9.23
CA THR A 340 2.57 -4.26 8.74
C THR A 340 1.36 -3.55 8.13
N LEU A 341 1.26 -2.23 8.35
CA LEU A 341 0.30 -1.37 7.67
C LEU A 341 0.73 -1.04 6.23
N SER A 342 2.01 -1.26 5.90
CA SER A 342 2.63 -0.83 4.65
C SER A 342 2.51 -1.87 3.54
N MET A 343 2.19 -1.42 2.32
CA MET A 343 2.15 -2.29 1.14
C MET A 343 3.53 -2.67 0.58
N VAL A 344 4.62 -2.14 1.13
CA VAL A 344 5.98 -2.34 0.62
C VAL A 344 6.85 -3.25 1.51
N MET A 345 6.21 -4.00 2.41
CA MET A 345 6.89 -4.79 3.46
C MET A 345 6.70 -6.30 3.29
N ASN A 346 6.79 -6.76 2.03
CA ASN A 346 6.80 -8.18 1.62
C ASN A 346 5.54 -9.00 2.00
N VAL A 347 4.44 -8.35 2.32
CA VAL A 347 3.10 -8.95 2.45
C VAL A 347 2.21 -8.51 1.30
N ARG A 348 1.27 -9.36 0.89
CA ARG A 348 0.26 -9.01 -0.12
C ARG A 348 -0.89 -8.26 0.51
N LYS A 349 -1.33 -8.62 1.71
CA LYS A 349 -2.43 -7.94 2.41
C LYS A 349 -1.92 -7.34 3.71
N PRO A 350 -1.58 -6.03 3.74
CA PRO A 350 -1.26 -5.32 4.98
C PRO A 350 -2.39 -5.45 6.02
N GLY A 351 -2.17 -5.02 7.26
CA GLY A 351 -3.22 -5.09 8.28
C GLY A 351 -3.00 -4.20 9.49
N PHE A 352 -3.93 -4.33 10.43
CA PHE A 352 -3.87 -3.76 11.77
C PHE A 352 -4.61 -4.67 12.75
N GLN A 353 -4.41 -4.48 14.06
CA GLN A 353 -5.07 -5.28 15.10
C GLN A 353 -6.06 -4.43 15.89
N LEU A 354 -7.23 -4.99 16.19
CA LEU A 354 -8.18 -4.45 17.16
C LEU A 354 -7.98 -5.15 18.50
N LEU A 355 -7.80 -4.39 19.58
CA LEU A 355 -7.66 -4.90 20.95
C LEU A 355 -8.77 -4.32 21.83
N SER A 356 -9.65 -5.18 22.36
CA SER A 356 -10.65 -4.81 23.36
C SER A 356 -10.16 -5.18 24.76
N LEU A 357 -10.14 -4.21 25.67
CA LEU A 357 -9.78 -4.38 27.08
C LEU A 357 -11.02 -4.27 27.96
N THR A 358 -11.12 -5.15 28.95
CA THR A 358 -12.24 -5.19 29.89
C THR A 358 -11.91 -4.41 31.15
N PRO A 359 -12.61 -3.32 31.48
CA PRO A 359 -12.49 -2.65 32.78
C PRO A 359 -12.65 -3.61 33.96
N ALA A 360 -12.02 -3.32 35.11
CA ALA A 360 -12.05 -4.20 36.28
C ALA A 360 -13.49 -4.51 36.75
N ASP A 361 -14.37 -3.51 36.73
CA ASP A 361 -15.78 -3.62 37.13
C ASP A 361 -16.58 -4.63 36.28
N LEU A 362 -16.11 -4.90 35.05
CA LEU A 362 -16.73 -5.84 34.12
C LEU A 362 -16.11 -7.25 34.19
N ARG A 363 -14.96 -7.42 34.86
CA ARG A 363 -14.27 -8.71 35.05
C ARG A 363 -14.92 -9.51 36.17
N ARG A 364 -16.07 -10.13 35.92
CA ARG A 364 -16.74 -11.02 36.89
C ARG A 364 -16.01 -12.36 37.03
N ASP A 365 -14.84 -12.35 37.66
CA ASP A 365 -13.94 -13.50 37.85
C ASP A 365 -13.53 -14.20 36.54
N THR A 366 -13.70 -13.56 35.39
CA THR A 366 -13.30 -14.13 34.10
C THR A 366 -11.78 -14.08 33.98
N LYS A 367 -11.16 -15.22 33.66
CA LYS A 367 -9.71 -15.30 33.39
C LYS A 367 -9.26 -14.48 32.18
N HIS A 368 -10.17 -14.14 31.27
CA HIS A 368 -9.87 -13.36 30.07
C HIS A 368 -10.20 -11.89 30.32
N THR A 369 -9.18 -11.04 30.26
CA THR A 369 -9.31 -9.59 30.49
C THR A 369 -9.21 -8.78 29.19
N TYR A 370 -8.76 -9.43 28.11
CA TYR A 370 -8.59 -8.84 26.78
C TYR A 370 -9.04 -9.81 25.67
N PHE A 371 -9.40 -9.25 24.52
CA PHE A 371 -9.60 -9.98 23.26
C PHE A 371 -9.08 -9.13 22.10
N ASP A 372 -8.60 -9.79 21.05
CA ASP A 372 -8.11 -9.10 19.86
C ASP A 372 -8.63 -9.72 18.56
N THR A 373 -8.58 -8.96 17.47
CA THR A 373 -8.97 -9.40 16.14
C THR A 373 -8.13 -8.73 15.06
N PRO A 374 -7.50 -9.49 14.15
CA PRO A 374 -6.75 -8.92 13.03
C PRO A 374 -7.69 -8.43 11.92
N CYS A 375 -7.35 -7.29 11.33
CA CYS A 375 -8.03 -6.73 10.15
C CYS A 375 -7.06 -6.71 8.96
N ASN A 376 -7.42 -7.43 7.89
CA ASN A 376 -6.65 -7.38 6.64
C ASN A 376 -7.11 -6.23 5.74
N LEU A 377 -6.15 -5.58 5.11
CA LEU A 377 -6.29 -4.52 4.12
C LEU A 377 -6.17 -5.09 2.70
N PRO A 378 -6.53 -4.31 1.67
CA PRO A 378 -6.47 -4.75 0.28
C PRO A 378 -5.05 -5.03 -0.21
N ASP A 379 -4.93 -5.95 -1.15
CA ASP A 379 -3.70 -6.21 -1.90
C ASP A 379 -3.50 -5.17 -3.01
N GLN A 380 -3.03 -3.98 -2.63
CA GLN A 380 -2.92 -2.85 -3.57
C GLN A 380 -1.91 -3.13 -4.67
N LEU A 381 -0.77 -3.75 -4.36
CA LEU A 381 0.22 -4.12 -5.37
C LEU A 381 -0.36 -5.16 -6.34
N GLY A 382 -1.09 -6.14 -5.84
CA GLY A 382 -1.83 -7.09 -6.65
C GLY A 382 -2.89 -6.43 -7.53
N ASN A 383 -3.63 -5.46 -7.02
CA ASN A 383 -4.59 -4.72 -7.83
C ASN A 383 -3.90 -4.00 -9.02
N TYR A 384 -2.73 -3.39 -8.78
CA TYR A 384 -1.93 -2.79 -9.86
C TYR A 384 -1.45 -3.82 -10.89
N LEU A 385 -0.86 -4.92 -10.44
CA LEU A 385 -0.22 -5.90 -11.32
C LEU A 385 -1.20 -6.86 -12.00
N ASP A 386 -2.21 -7.33 -11.26
CA ASP A 386 -3.07 -8.44 -11.66
C ASP A 386 -4.42 -7.94 -12.22
N SER A 387 -4.81 -6.70 -11.92
CA SER A 387 -6.08 -6.11 -12.43
C SER A 387 -5.83 -4.95 -13.40
N TYR A 388 -5.13 -3.89 -12.97
CA TYR A 388 -4.95 -2.70 -13.81
C TYR A 388 -4.10 -2.96 -15.05
N LEU A 389 -2.92 -3.59 -14.93
CA LEU A 389 -2.03 -3.82 -16.08
C LEU A 389 -2.67 -4.72 -17.17
N PRO A 390 -3.28 -5.88 -16.86
CA PRO A 390 -3.90 -6.71 -17.88
C PRO A 390 -5.09 -6.04 -18.56
N LEU A 391 -5.93 -5.34 -17.78
CA LEU A 391 -7.08 -4.61 -18.33
C LEU A 391 -6.63 -3.44 -19.22
N LEU A 392 -5.52 -2.77 -18.88
CA LEU A 392 -4.93 -1.73 -19.71
C LEU A 392 -4.45 -2.31 -21.02
N ALA A 393 -3.67 -3.40 -20.99
CA ALA A 393 -3.19 -4.07 -22.19
C ALA A 393 -4.35 -4.52 -23.10
N LEU A 394 -5.40 -5.12 -22.52
CA LEU A 394 -6.59 -5.54 -23.27
C LEU A 394 -7.35 -4.35 -23.88
N SER A 395 -7.50 -3.26 -23.13
CA SER A 395 -8.17 -2.04 -23.60
C SER A 395 -7.40 -1.42 -24.78
N LEU A 396 -6.07 -1.33 -24.67
CA LEU A 396 -5.20 -0.83 -25.73
C LEU A 396 -5.27 -1.72 -26.97
N LEU A 397 -5.20 -3.04 -26.80
CA LEU A 397 -5.31 -4.00 -27.90
C LEU A 397 -6.67 -3.88 -28.61
N LEU A 398 -7.76 -3.75 -27.87
CA LEU A 398 -9.10 -3.59 -28.43
C LEU A 398 -9.19 -2.32 -29.29
N VAL A 399 -8.77 -1.17 -28.75
CA VAL A 399 -8.77 0.11 -29.48
C VAL A 399 -7.89 0.04 -30.73
N PHE A 400 -6.74 -0.62 -30.64
CA PHE A 400 -5.81 -0.81 -31.74
C PHE A 400 -6.40 -1.68 -32.86
N VAL A 401 -6.95 -2.84 -32.52
CA VAL A 401 -7.56 -3.78 -33.48
C VAL A 401 -8.75 -3.13 -34.19
N MET A 402 -9.61 -2.41 -33.46
CA MET A 402 -10.76 -1.73 -34.03
C MET A 402 -10.37 -0.66 -35.05
N ASN A 403 -9.41 0.20 -34.71
CA ASN A 403 -8.94 1.25 -35.60
C ASN A 403 -8.20 0.72 -36.83
N ILE A 404 -7.51 -0.43 -36.73
CA ILE A 404 -6.92 -1.11 -37.89
C ILE A 404 -8.00 -1.73 -38.78
N HIS A 405 -8.97 -2.44 -38.20
CA HIS A 405 -10.03 -3.11 -38.96
C HIS A 405 -10.85 -2.12 -39.80
N ASP A 406 -11.12 -0.93 -39.25
CA ASP A 406 -11.83 0.13 -39.95
C ASP A 406 -11.07 0.73 -41.16
N GLU A 407 -9.75 0.58 -41.20
CA GLU A 407 -8.91 0.99 -42.33
C GLU A 407 -8.66 -0.13 -43.36
N THR A 408 -8.74 -1.40 -42.95
CA THR A 408 -8.57 -2.56 -43.84
C THR A 408 -9.86 -2.99 -44.54
N LEU A 409 -11.03 -2.53 -44.08
CA LEU A 409 -12.31 -2.73 -44.79
C LEU A 409 -12.29 -2.12 -46.20
N PRO A 410 -12.49 -2.92 -47.27
CA PRO A 410 -12.51 -2.42 -48.64
C PRO A 410 -13.69 -1.46 -48.88
N TYR A 411 -13.43 -0.39 -49.64
CA TYR A 411 -14.35 0.72 -49.92
C TYR A 411 -15.74 0.25 -50.44
N ASN A 412 -15.80 -0.89 -51.13
CA ASN A 412 -17.04 -1.46 -51.67
C ASN A 412 -18.07 -1.95 -50.63
N LEU A 413 -17.71 -2.07 -49.34
CA LEU A 413 -18.66 -2.39 -48.27
C LEU A 413 -19.12 -1.16 -47.48
N LYS A 414 -18.43 -0.02 -47.61
CA LYS A 414 -18.80 1.24 -46.93
C LYS A 414 -19.94 1.98 -47.64
N SER A 415 -20.14 1.78 -48.94
CA SER A 415 -21.19 2.45 -49.73
C SER A 415 -22.58 1.84 -49.60
N LYS A 416 -22.74 0.70 -48.91
CA LYS A 416 -24.03 -0.01 -48.80
C LYS A 416 -24.88 0.41 -47.59
N ALA A 417 -24.45 1.41 -46.83
CA ALA A 417 -25.06 1.79 -45.56
C ALA A 417 -25.59 3.24 -45.50
N GLU A 418 -25.75 3.92 -46.64
CA GLU A 418 -26.56 5.16 -46.70
C GLU A 418 -27.96 4.84 -47.26
N PRO A 419 -29.05 5.18 -46.55
CA PRO A 419 -30.38 5.12 -47.14
C PRO A 419 -30.50 6.23 -48.18
N VAL A 420 -30.71 5.85 -49.43
CA VAL A 420 -31.12 6.76 -50.50
C VAL A 420 -32.49 7.30 -50.11
N TYR A 421 -32.56 8.58 -49.72
CA TYR A 421 -33.82 9.31 -49.67
C TYR A 421 -34.19 9.67 -51.12
N ASP A 422 -35.20 9.00 -51.67
CA ASP A 422 -35.81 9.41 -52.92
C ASP A 422 -36.50 10.77 -52.71
N VAL A 423 -35.97 11.80 -53.37
CA VAL A 423 -36.61 13.11 -53.47
C VAL A 423 -37.65 13.02 -54.59
N GLU A 424 -38.91 12.87 -54.18
CA GLU A 424 -40.08 12.98 -55.04
C GLU A 424 -40.23 14.44 -55.50
N ASN A 425 -39.74 14.75 -56.71
CA ASN A 425 -39.88 16.07 -57.29
C ASN A 425 -41.32 16.30 -57.76
N ALA A 426 -42.04 17.15 -57.02
CA ALA A 426 -43.32 17.70 -57.39
C ALA A 426 -43.22 18.54 -58.69
N SER A 427 -44.14 18.27 -59.61
CA SER A 427 -44.34 19.03 -60.85
C SER A 427 -44.99 20.39 -60.58
N PRO A 428 -44.70 21.42 -61.40
CA PRO A 428 -45.65 22.49 -61.65
C PRO A 428 -46.22 22.39 -63.07
N SER A 429 -47.54 22.34 -63.14
CA SER A 429 -48.35 22.53 -64.35
C SER A 429 -48.34 23.98 -64.81
N SER A 430 -48.13 24.24 -66.10
CA SER A 430 -48.92 25.23 -66.85
C SER A 430 -48.72 25.12 -68.38
N SER A 431 -49.82 24.76 -69.03
CA SER A 431 -50.34 25.18 -70.34
C SER A 431 -49.43 25.81 -71.42
N GLY A 432 -49.34 25.12 -72.56
CA GLY A 432 -49.96 25.59 -73.82
C GLY A 432 -49.08 26.29 -74.85
N SER A 433 -48.75 25.59 -75.95
CA SER A 433 -49.10 25.92 -77.35
C SER A 433 -48.19 25.19 -78.37
N SER A 434 -48.80 24.72 -79.47
CA SER A 434 -48.27 23.76 -80.46
C SER A 434 -47.38 24.40 -81.57
N PRO A 435 -47.07 23.71 -82.70
CA PRO A 435 -45.85 22.92 -82.91
C PRO A 435 -45.00 23.37 -84.12
N GLY A 436 -43.73 22.96 -84.20
CA GLY A 436 -42.88 23.16 -85.37
C GLY A 436 -41.89 22.01 -85.56
N TRP A 437 -42.00 21.33 -86.70
CA TRP A 437 -41.16 20.21 -87.13
C TRP A 437 -39.75 20.67 -87.54
N PHE A 438 -38.77 19.76 -87.60
CA PHE A 438 -38.00 19.35 -88.79
C PHE A 438 -36.81 18.45 -88.39
N ILE A 439 -36.63 17.36 -89.13
CA ILE A 439 -35.52 16.39 -89.08
C ILE A 439 -34.48 16.80 -90.13
N LEU A 440 -33.18 16.62 -89.85
CA LEU A 440 -32.21 16.25 -90.90
C LEU A 440 -31.00 15.48 -90.34
N GLN A 441 -30.78 14.33 -90.98
CA GLN A 441 -29.70 13.36 -90.78
C GLN A 441 -28.32 13.92 -91.14
N GLY A 442 -27.28 13.29 -90.57
CA GLY A 442 -25.91 13.40 -91.09
C GLY A 442 -24.91 12.49 -90.37
N GLN A 443 -24.86 11.22 -90.77
CA GLN A 443 -23.77 10.30 -90.44
C GLN A 443 -22.44 10.74 -91.09
N ARG A 444 -21.33 10.62 -90.34
CA ARG A 444 -20.01 10.34 -90.92
C ARG A 444 -19.27 9.31 -90.07
N ARG A 445 -19.01 8.15 -90.68
CA ARG A 445 -17.95 7.20 -90.29
C ARG A 445 -16.72 7.50 -91.13
N GLN A 446 -15.53 7.38 -90.54
CA GLN A 446 -14.34 7.00 -91.30
C GLN A 446 -13.40 6.15 -90.44
N LEU A 447 -13.03 5.00 -91.01
CA LEU A 447 -12.02 4.03 -90.60
C LEU A 447 -10.62 4.51 -91.07
N HIS A 448 -9.54 4.31 -90.31
CA HIS A 448 -8.61 3.16 -90.43
C HIS A 448 -7.19 3.40 -89.84
N SER A 449 -6.62 2.27 -89.39
CA SER A 449 -5.21 1.83 -89.29
C SER A 449 -4.19 2.58 -88.42
N GLY A 450 -3.53 1.80 -87.57
CA GLY A 450 -2.52 2.24 -86.63
C GLY A 450 -1.09 2.36 -87.17
N HIS A 451 -0.28 3.00 -86.33
CA HIS A 451 1.17 2.84 -86.28
C HIS A 451 1.59 2.75 -84.80
N THR A 452 2.42 1.75 -84.50
CA THR A 452 3.11 1.57 -83.22
C THR A 452 4.25 2.57 -83.11
N SER A 453 4.39 3.24 -81.96
CA SER A 453 5.59 4.03 -81.64
C SER A 453 5.95 3.92 -80.17
N SER A 454 7.26 4.02 -79.90
CA SER A 454 8.00 3.81 -78.65
C SER A 454 7.68 4.79 -77.50
N LEU A 455 6.52 5.44 -77.51
CA LEU A 455 6.05 6.35 -76.45
C LEU A 455 5.19 5.64 -75.38
N ASP A 456 4.73 4.42 -75.67
CA ASP A 456 3.83 3.65 -74.78
C ASP A 456 4.58 3.03 -73.57
N TRP A 457 5.88 2.74 -73.69
CA TRP A 457 6.66 2.19 -72.56
C TRP A 457 7.00 3.25 -71.50
N ALA A 458 7.24 4.50 -71.92
CA ALA A 458 7.63 5.58 -71.03
C ALA A 458 6.42 6.07 -70.21
N GLU A 459 5.23 6.18 -70.82
CA GLU A 459 3.97 6.43 -70.13
C GLU A 459 3.62 5.29 -69.15
N ARG A 460 3.73 4.02 -69.56
CA ARG A 460 3.50 2.87 -68.66
C ARG A 460 4.50 2.77 -67.52
N MET A 461 5.74 3.21 -67.72
CA MET A 461 6.75 3.23 -66.64
C MET A 461 6.51 4.41 -65.70
N LYS A 462 6.02 5.55 -66.20
CA LYS A 462 5.60 6.71 -65.40
C LYS A 462 4.32 6.42 -64.60
N GLU A 463 3.35 5.69 -65.17
CA GLU A 463 2.19 5.13 -64.46
C GLU A 463 2.61 4.09 -63.43
N ARG A 464 3.53 3.18 -63.74
CA ARG A 464 4.03 2.19 -62.77
C ARG A 464 4.82 2.84 -61.63
N LEU A 465 5.69 3.81 -61.91
CA LEU A 465 6.47 4.53 -60.89
C LEU A 465 5.61 5.46 -60.05
N SER A 466 4.59 6.11 -60.64
CA SER A 466 3.59 6.90 -59.89
C SER A 466 2.62 6.03 -59.09
N SER A 467 2.30 4.81 -59.54
CA SER A 467 1.51 3.84 -58.77
C SER A 467 2.28 3.22 -57.60
N LEU A 468 3.61 3.02 -57.76
CA LEU A 468 4.47 2.52 -56.70
C LEU A 468 4.78 3.59 -55.65
N SER A 469 5.00 4.84 -56.09
CA SER A 469 5.20 5.97 -55.16
C SER A 469 3.90 6.38 -54.46
N SER A 470 2.74 6.32 -55.13
CA SER A 470 1.43 6.60 -54.52
C SER A 470 0.95 5.48 -53.60
N ALA A 471 1.26 4.20 -53.88
CA ALA A 471 0.97 3.08 -52.97
C ALA A 471 1.83 3.14 -51.69
N GLN A 472 3.12 3.50 -51.80
CA GLN A 472 3.98 3.67 -50.62
C GLN A 472 3.60 4.92 -49.80
N THR A 473 3.32 6.07 -50.44
CA THR A 473 2.86 7.27 -49.72
C THR A 473 1.46 7.11 -49.12
N SER A 474 0.51 6.45 -49.81
CA SER A 474 -0.82 6.17 -49.25
C SER A 474 -0.79 5.15 -48.12
N ALA A 475 0.08 4.14 -48.15
CA ALA A 475 0.29 3.22 -47.05
C ALA A 475 0.94 3.91 -45.84
N VAL A 476 1.88 4.83 -46.05
CA VAL A 476 2.49 5.65 -44.98
C VAL A 476 1.49 6.64 -44.39
N LEU A 477 0.69 7.33 -45.22
CA LEU A 477 -0.37 8.25 -44.77
C LEU A 477 -1.52 7.51 -44.07
N ARG A 478 -1.91 6.31 -44.53
CA ARG A 478 -2.85 5.42 -43.81
C ARG A 478 -2.26 4.96 -42.48
N ARG A 479 -0.99 4.52 -42.46
CA ARG A 479 -0.29 4.15 -41.21
C ARG A 479 -0.28 5.28 -40.20
N GLN A 480 -0.08 6.51 -40.66
CA GLN A 480 -0.17 7.70 -39.81
C GLN A 480 -1.61 7.93 -39.32
N SER A 481 -2.62 7.76 -40.18
CA SER A 481 -4.05 7.97 -39.89
C SER A 481 -4.60 7.10 -38.76
N TRP A 482 -4.44 5.76 -38.80
CA TRP A 482 -5.00 4.90 -37.75
C TRP A 482 -4.22 4.97 -36.43
N LEU A 483 -2.90 5.24 -36.47
CA LEU A 483 -2.10 5.46 -35.26
C LEU A 483 -2.58 6.73 -34.54
N TRP A 484 -2.80 7.82 -35.26
CA TRP A 484 -3.38 9.04 -34.70
C TRP A 484 -4.80 8.82 -34.17
N ALA A 485 -5.64 8.05 -34.88
CA ALA A 485 -6.98 7.70 -34.40
C ALA A 485 -6.92 6.87 -33.10
N SER A 486 -6.03 5.88 -33.03
CA SER A 486 -5.81 5.05 -31.84
C SER A 486 -5.32 5.88 -30.66
N LEU A 487 -4.32 6.75 -30.86
CA LEU A 487 -3.81 7.63 -29.80
C LEU A 487 -4.88 8.60 -29.30
N HIS A 488 -5.69 9.14 -30.21
CA HIS A 488 -6.79 10.03 -29.85
C HIS A 488 -7.90 9.30 -29.07
N ASP A 489 -8.24 8.07 -29.46
CA ASP A 489 -9.21 7.23 -28.76
C ASP A 489 -8.69 6.79 -27.38
N VAL A 490 -7.40 6.43 -27.28
CA VAL A 490 -6.73 6.14 -25.99
C VAL A 490 -6.77 7.35 -25.08
N TRP A 491 -6.39 8.54 -25.58
CA TRP A 491 -6.48 9.78 -24.82
C TRP A 491 -7.90 10.04 -24.33
N ARG A 492 -8.88 9.88 -25.23
CA ARG A 492 -10.29 10.01 -24.91
C ARG A 492 -10.77 9.06 -23.82
N ILE A 493 -10.26 7.83 -23.79
CA ILE A 493 -10.58 6.86 -22.74
C ILE A 493 -9.91 7.27 -21.43
N ALA A 494 -8.62 7.64 -21.48
CA ALA A 494 -7.78 7.86 -20.30
C ALA A 494 -8.15 9.11 -19.49
N VAL A 495 -8.65 10.19 -20.11
CA VAL A 495 -8.96 11.46 -19.43
C VAL A 495 -9.90 11.24 -18.22
N PHE A 496 -11.00 10.50 -18.38
CA PHE A 496 -11.98 10.29 -17.31
C PHE A 496 -11.44 9.51 -16.10
N PRO A 497 -10.84 8.31 -16.25
CA PRO A 497 -10.26 7.59 -15.13
C PRO A 497 -9.07 8.30 -14.51
N ILE A 498 -8.24 9.04 -15.27
CA ILE A 498 -7.18 9.88 -14.70
C ILE A 498 -7.76 11.01 -13.85
N CYS A 499 -8.78 11.72 -14.34
CA CYS A 499 -9.49 12.73 -13.56
C CYS A 499 -10.14 12.12 -12.32
N THR A 500 -10.72 10.92 -12.43
CA THR A 500 -11.30 10.19 -11.28
C THR A 500 -10.24 9.85 -10.24
N PHE A 501 -9.08 9.32 -10.67
CA PHE A 501 -7.95 9.04 -9.79
C PHE A 501 -7.44 10.32 -9.11
N ALA A 502 -7.33 11.43 -9.85
CA ALA A 502 -6.93 12.72 -9.31
C ALA A 502 -7.92 13.26 -8.27
N LEU A 503 -9.23 13.12 -8.52
CA LEU A 503 -10.28 13.50 -7.57
C LEU A 503 -10.26 12.65 -6.31
N ILE A 504 -10.12 11.33 -6.43
CA ILE A 504 -9.98 10.42 -5.29
C ILE A 504 -8.72 10.77 -4.49
N THR A 505 -7.59 10.96 -5.18
CA THR A 505 -6.33 11.38 -4.56
C THR A 505 -6.52 12.69 -3.79
N TRP A 506 -7.05 13.72 -4.44
CA TRP A 506 -7.31 15.00 -3.79
C TRP A 506 -8.18 14.84 -2.53
N TRP A 507 -9.24 14.02 -2.63
CA TRP A 507 -10.12 13.76 -1.50
C TRP A 507 -9.40 13.04 -0.35
N VAL A 508 -8.61 12.00 -0.63
CA VAL A 508 -7.79 11.25 0.36
C VAL A 508 -6.68 12.12 0.98
N LEU A 509 -6.16 13.10 0.24
CA LEU A 509 -5.17 14.04 0.78
C LEU A 509 -5.81 15.13 1.64
N SER A 510 -7.11 15.39 1.46
CA SER A 510 -7.84 16.44 2.17
C SER A 510 -8.64 15.94 3.38
N HIS A 511 -8.83 14.62 3.52
CA HIS A 511 -9.60 13.95 4.58
C HIS A 511 -8.93 12.64 4.97
#